data_AF-A0A2W5FES2-F1
#
_entry.id   AF-A0A2W5FES2-F1
#
_cell.length_a   1.000
_cell.length_b   1.000
_cell.length_c   1.000
_cell.angle_alpha   90.00
_cell.angle_beta   90.00
_cell.angle_gamma   90.00
#
_symmetry.space_group_name_H-M   'P 1'
#
loop_
_entity.id
_entity.type
_entity.pdbx_description
1 polymer ?
#
loop_
_entity_poly.entity_id
_entity_poly.type
_entity_poly.pdbx_seq_one_letter_code
_entity_poly.pdbx_strand_id
1 'polypeptide(L)'
;MAQNAIDTLWFLQRLQEKGGNQSDLARFLGLDRSAVTRMLKGDRNMSADEQDRIADYLGIPVGEIALHRRGGAHGFSESGQAPYAGPASETSRQATSSPSGHPIFGCMKGTITVMPDVDLTEPMDFEWGEKLYNE
;
A
#
# COMPACT_ATOMS: atom_id res chain seq x y z
N MET A 1 -13.40 3.64 16.99
CA MET A 1 -13.55 2.76 15.81
C MET A 1 -13.39 3.64 14.58
N ALA A 2 -12.31 3.49 13.82
CA ALA A 2 -12.08 4.34 12.64
C ALA A 2 -13.10 3.97 11.56
N GLN A 3 -14.06 4.86 11.30
CA GLN A 3 -15.04 4.71 10.24
C GLN A 3 -14.29 4.89 8.91
N ASN A 4 -13.99 3.80 8.19
CA ASN A 4 -13.56 3.90 6.79
C ASN A 4 -14.72 4.51 6.02
N ALA A 5 -14.62 5.78 5.67
CA ALA A 5 -15.64 6.49 4.91
C ALA A 5 -15.61 5.98 3.47
N ILE A 6 -16.33 4.90 3.19
CA ILE A 6 -16.51 4.43 1.80
C ILE A 6 -17.31 5.48 1.04
N ASP A 7 -16.97 5.72 -0.23
CA ASP A 7 -17.69 6.66 -1.10
C ASP A 7 -19.05 6.10 -1.53
N THR A 8 -19.99 5.99 -0.60
CA THR A 8 -21.30 5.35 -0.81
C THR A 8 -22.06 5.94 -1.99
N LEU A 9 -22.03 7.28 -2.14
CA LEU A 9 -22.70 7.98 -3.23
C LEU A 9 -22.14 7.60 -4.61
N TRP A 10 -20.83 7.43 -4.71
CA TRP A 10 -20.18 7.02 -5.95
C TRP A 10 -20.61 5.62 -6.36
N PHE A 11 -20.64 4.66 -5.43
CA PHE A 11 -21.11 3.31 -5.70
C PHE A 11 -22.58 3.29 -6.13
N LEU A 12 -23.44 4.09 -5.46
CA LEU A 12 -24.85 4.19 -5.82
C LEU A 12 -25.05 4.77 -7.22
N GLN A 13 -24.32 5.82 -7.57
CA GLN A 13 -24.37 6.43 -8.89
C GLN A 13 -23.91 5.43 -9.97
N ARG A 14 -22.79 4.73 -9.77
CA ARG A 14 -22.29 3.72 -10.72
C ARG A 14 -23.26 2.56 -10.94
N LEU A 15 -23.95 2.13 -9.88
CA LEU A 15 -25.01 1.13 -10.00
C LEU A 15 -26.17 1.64 -10.87
N GLN A 16 -26.61 2.88 -10.64
CA GLN A 16 -27.70 3.50 -11.41
C GLN A 16 -27.33 3.71 -12.89
N GLU A 17 -26.10 4.14 -13.19
CA GLU A 17 -25.60 4.30 -14.57
C GLU A 17 -25.62 2.98 -15.34
N LYS A 18 -25.32 1.86 -14.66
CA LYS A 18 -25.44 0.51 -15.23
C LYS A 18 -26.88 0.00 -15.30
N GLY A 19 -27.86 0.75 -14.77
CA GLY A 19 -29.26 0.36 -14.68
C GLY A 19 -29.57 -0.67 -13.57
N GLY A 20 -28.65 -0.89 -12.64
CA GLY A 20 -28.80 -1.81 -11.52
C GLY A 20 -29.07 -1.11 -10.18
N ASN A 21 -29.50 -1.89 -9.19
CA ASN A 21 -29.57 -1.42 -7.80
C ASN A 21 -28.77 -2.33 -6.86
N GLN A 22 -28.70 -1.97 -5.57
CA GLN A 22 -27.97 -2.75 -4.56
C GLN A 22 -28.45 -4.20 -4.42
N SER A 23 -29.73 -4.48 -4.71
CA SER A 23 -30.29 -5.83 -4.68
C SER A 23 -29.80 -6.66 -5.88
N ASP A 24 -29.60 -6.03 -7.03
CA ASP A 24 -29.04 -6.71 -8.21
C ASP A 24 -27.56 -7.00 -8.01
N LEU A 25 -26.83 -6.07 -7.39
CA LEU A 25 -25.46 -6.32 -6.96
C LEU A 25 -25.39 -7.47 -5.93
N ALA A 26 -26.31 -7.51 -4.96
CA ALA A 26 -26.37 -8.58 -3.97
C ALA A 26 -26.60 -9.95 -4.62
N ARG A 27 -27.54 -10.03 -5.57
CA ARG A 27 -27.79 -11.24 -6.37
C ARG A 27 -26.56 -11.66 -7.17
N PHE A 28 -25.86 -10.72 -7.79
CA PHE A 28 -24.64 -11.01 -8.55
C PHE A 28 -23.51 -11.53 -7.66
N LEU A 29 -23.32 -10.94 -6.47
CA LEU A 29 -22.29 -11.33 -5.53
C LEU A 29 -22.60 -12.63 -4.76
N GLY A 30 -23.86 -13.09 -4.78
CA GLY A 30 -24.34 -14.17 -3.92
C GLY A 30 -24.41 -13.78 -2.44
N LEU A 31 -24.63 -12.50 -2.16
CA LEU A 31 -24.70 -11.94 -0.81
C LEU A 31 -26.13 -11.51 -0.47
N ASP A 32 -26.41 -11.39 0.83
CA ASP A 32 -27.66 -10.78 1.29
C ASP A 32 -27.66 -9.26 1.03
N ARG A 33 -28.85 -8.69 0.79
CA ARG A 33 -29.03 -7.25 0.53
C ARG A 33 -28.54 -6.40 1.70
N SER A 34 -28.74 -6.85 2.94
CA SER A 34 -28.27 -6.15 4.14
C SER A 34 -26.74 -6.15 4.23
N ALA A 35 -26.08 -7.23 3.80
CA ALA A 35 -24.63 -7.32 3.76
C ALA A 35 -24.04 -6.32 2.76
N VAL A 36 -24.64 -6.19 1.57
CA VAL A 36 -24.22 -5.19 0.56
C VAL A 36 -24.48 -3.77 1.06
N THR A 37 -25.61 -3.52 1.71
CA THR A 37 -25.94 -2.19 2.24
C THR A 37 -24.93 -1.76 3.30
N ARG A 38 -24.61 -2.65 4.24
CA ARG A 38 -23.60 -2.41 5.29
C ARG A 38 -22.19 -2.28 4.70
N MET A 39 -21.90 -3.05 3.65
CA MET A 39 -20.63 -2.99 2.93
C MET A 39 -20.43 -1.65 2.24
N LEU A 40 -21.44 -1.09 1.57
CA LEU A 40 -21.33 0.21 0.90
C LEU A 40 -21.36 1.41 1.86
N LYS A 41 -21.93 1.24 3.06
CA LYS A 41 -21.92 2.25 4.13
C LYS A 41 -20.64 2.26 4.98
N GLY A 42 -19.77 1.26 4.82
CA GLY A 42 -18.55 1.11 5.62
C GLY A 42 -18.75 0.40 6.96
N ASP A 43 -19.96 -0.06 7.29
CA ASP A 43 -20.25 -0.84 8.49
C ASP A 43 -19.75 -2.30 8.39
N ARG A 44 -19.43 -2.75 7.17
CA ARG A 44 -18.82 -4.05 6.87
C ARG A 44 -17.64 -3.84 5.94
N ASN A 45 -16.50 -4.47 6.25
CA ASN A 45 -15.33 -4.44 5.38
C ASN A 45 -15.61 -5.24 4.10
N MET A 46 -15.29 -4.62 2.96
CA MET A 46 -15.29 -5.26 1.65
C MET A 46 -14.01 -6.07 1.46
N SER A 47 -14.14 -7.36 1.16
CA SER A 47 -13.04 -8.28 0.85
C SER A 47 -12.35 -7.93 -0.48
N ALA A 48 -11.19 -8.52 -0.76
CA ALA A 48 -10.54 -8.44 -2.06
C ALA A 48 -11.40 -9.14 -3.15
N ASP A 49 -11.88 -10.36 -2.89
CA ASP A 49 -12.74 -11.08 -3.84
C ASP A 49 -14.04 -10.33 -4.17
N GLU A 50 -14.59 -9.63 -3.17
CA GLU A 50 -15.79 -8.80 -3.36
C GLU A 50 -15.47 -7.59 -4.25
N GLN A 51 -14.28 -6.99 -4.12
CA GLN A 51 -13.84 -5.90 -5.00
C GLN A 51 -13.67 -6.38 -6.45
N ASP A 52 -13.06 -7.55 -6.66
CA ASP A 52 -12.88 -8.13 -7.99
C ASP A 52 -14.23 -8.38 -8.66
N ARG A 53 -15.18 -8.99 -7.94
CA ARG A 53 -16.52 -9.23 -8.48
C ARG A 53 -17.31 -7.94 -8.71
N ILE A 54 -17.15 -6.92 -7.85
CA ILE A 54 -17.78 -5.61 -8.08
C ILE A 54 -17.17 -4.94 -9.32
N ALA A 55 -15.87 -5.07 -9.54
CA ALA A 55 -15.17 -4.58 -10.73
C ALA A 55 -15.72 -5.24 -11.99
N ASP A 56 -15.84 -6.58 -12.00
CA ASP A 56 -16.46 -7.35 -13.09
C ASP A 56 -17.90 -6.94 -13.33
N TYR A 57 -18.68 -6.73 -12.26
CA TYR A 57 -20.04 -6.26 -12.36
C TYR A 57 -20.08 -4.87 -12.99
N LEU A 58 -19.32 -3.90 -12.50
CA LEU A 58 -19.40 -2.52 -13.00
C LEU A 58 -18.68 -2.33 -14.34
N GLY A 59 -17.82 -3.27 -14.76
CA GLY A 59 -16.99 -3.13 -15.95
C GLY A 59 -15.88 -2.08 -15.77
N ILE A 60 -15.44 -1.86 -14.53
CA ILE A 60 -14.46 -0.84 -14.14
C ILE A 60 -13.26 -1.55 -13.52
N PRO A 61 -12.01 -1.13 -13.74
CA PRO A 61 -10.84 -1.77 -13.13
C PRO A 61 -10.91 -1.78 -11.59
N VAL A 62 -10.42 -2.85 -10.97
CA VAL A 62 -10.40 -3.03 -9.50
C VAL A 62 -9.68 -1.89 -8.76
N GLY A 63 -8.68 -1.26 -9.40
CA GLY A 63 -7.99 -0.10 -8.83
C GLY A 63 -8.92 1.10 -8.57
N GLU A 64 -9.89 1.34 -9.45
CA GLU A 64 -10.89 2.41 -9.27
C GLU A 64 -11.79 2.10 -8.07
N ILE A 65 -12.22 0.84 -7.94
CA ILE A 65 -13.03 0.36 -6.82
C ILE A 65 -12.27 0.50 -5.49
N ALA A 66 -10.98 0.15 -5.49
CA ALA A 66 -10.12 0.24 -4.31
C ALA A 66 -9.91 1.68 -3.84
N LEU A 67 -9.80 2.64 -4.77
CA LEU A 67 -9.73 4.07 -4.46
C LEU A 67 -11.00 4.54 -3.72
N HIS A 68 -12.18 4.16 -4.21
CA HIS A 68 -13.46 4.60 -3.68
C HIS A 68 -13.91 3.81 -2.43
N ARG A 69 -13.31 2.63 -2.20
CA ARG A 69 -13.42 1.89 -0.93
C ARG A 69 -12.75 2.63 0.23
N ARG A 70 -11.77 3.50 -0.03
CA ARG A 70 -11.03 4.20 1.02
C ARG A 70 -11.57 5.61 1.32
N GLY A 71 -12.51 6.12 0.52
CA GLY A 71 -13.04 7.48 0.67
C GLY A 71 -12.24 8.54 -0.07
N GLY A 72 -11.83 8.22 -1.31
CA GLY A 72 -11.02 9.09 -2.15
C GLY A 72 -9.52 8.76 -2.16
N ALA A 73 -8.81 9.46 -3.04
CA ALA A 73 -7.38 9.29 -3.34
C ALA A 73 -6.46 9.75 -2.18
N HIS A 74 -6.62 9.16 -0.99
CA HIS A 74 -5.53 9.09 -0.06
C HIS A 74 -4.53 8.08 -0.62
N GLY A 75 -3.41 8.60 -1.13
CA GLY A 75 -2.26 7.79 -1.54
C GLY A 75 -1.71 6.93 -0.39
N PHE A 76 -0.48 6.45 -0.54
CA PHE A 76 0.18 5.63 0.49
C PHE A 76 0.45 6.37 1.82
N SER A 77 0.11 7.65 1.91
CA SER A 77 0.26 8.46 3.12
C SER A 77 -0.73 8.01 4.20
N GLU A 78 -0.22 7.43 5.28
CA GLU A 78 -1.03 7.14 6.46
C GLU A 78 -1.52 8.42 7.14
N SER A 79 -2.75 8.37 7.67
CA SER A 79 -3.39 9.41 8.46
C SER A 79 -2.61 9.62 9.76
N GLY A 80 -1.62 10.51 9.74
CA GLY A 80 -0.75 10.80 10.88
C GLY A 80 0.73 10.89 10.56
N GLN A 81 1.15 10.53 9.35
CA GLN A 81 2.51 10.80 8.91
C GLN A 81 2.62 12.23 8.36
N ALA A 82 3.58 12.99 8.89
CA ALA A 82 4.00 14.23 8.24
C ALA A 82 4.59 13.86 6.87
N PRO A 83 4.24 14.57 5.78
CA PRO A 83 4.85 14.33 4.48
C PRO A 83 6.36 14.43 4.63
N TYR A 84 7.09 13.40 4.16
CA TYR A 84 8.54 13.37 4.21
C TYR A 84 9.08 14.55 3.39
N ALA A 85 9.54 15.60 4.08
CA ALA A 85 10.25 16.72 3.49
C ALA A 85 11.70 16.29 3.21
N GLY A 86 11.87 15.31 2.31
CA GLY A 86 13.17 15.06 1.71
C GLY A 86 13.63 16.29 0.95
N PRO A 87 14.95 16.49 0.75
CA PRO A 87 15.41 17.47 -0.23
C PRO A 87 14.76 17.14 -1.57
N ALA A 88 14.04 18.12 -2.12
CA ALA A 88 13.11 18.00 -3.25
C ALA A 88 13.65 17.02 -4.32
N SER A 89 13.13 15.80 -4.31
CA SER A 89 13.40 14.83 -5.35
C SER A 89 12.30 14.99 -6.39
N GLU A 90 12.58 15.86 -7.37
CA GLU A 90 11.80 16.00 -8.58
C GLU A 90 11.59 14.63 -9.22
N THR A 91 10.36 14.12 -9.14
CA THR A 91 9.90 13.10 -10.06
C THR A 91 9.62 13.78 -11.39
N SER A 92 10.67 13.96 -12.19
CA SER A 92 10.56 14.01 -13.64
C SER A 92 11.66 13.12 -14.21
N ARG A 93 11.25 11.95 -14.70
CA ARG A 93 12.12 11.13 -15.54
C ARG A 93 12.25 11.84 -16.88
N GLN A 94 13.27 12.68 -17.03
CA GLN A 94 13.75 13.12 -18.33
C GLN A 94 15.27 12.99 -18.35
N ALA A 95 15.73 12.11 -19.22
CA ALA A 95 17.13 11.86 -19.47
C ALA A 95 17.77 13.11 -20.10
N THR A 96 18.68 13.75 -19.38
CA THR A 96 19.72 14.60 -19.98
C THR A 96 21.04 14.39 -19.24
N SER A 97 22.07 14.22 -20.05
CA SER A 97 23.49 13.93 -19.75
C SER A 97 24.12 14.72 -18.60
N SER A 98 24.89 14.02 -17.76
CA SER A 98 25.81 14.52 -16.71
C SER A 98 26.80 15.58 -17.24
N PRO A 99 27.48 16.41 -16.39
CA PRO A 99 28.47 15.91 -15.41
C PRO A 99 28.66 16.73 -14.11
N SER A 100 28.79 16.04 -12.97
CA SER A 100 29.75 16.41 -11.90
C SER A 100 29.88 15.30 -10.84
N GLY A 101 30.42 14.15 -11.25
CA GLY A 101 30.78 13.07 -10.34
C GLY A 101 31.25 11.86 -11.13
N HIS A 102 32.52 11.48 -10.99
CA HIS A 102 33.00 10.24 -11.60
C HIS A 102 32.21 9.07 -10.98
N PRO A 103 31.71 8.08 -11.75
CA PRO A 103 30.89 6.98 -11.23
C PRO A 103 31.59 6.09 -10.20
N ILE A 104 32.90 6.24 -10.03
CA ILE A 104 33.66 5.63 -8.91
C ILE A 104 33.35 6.30 -7.56
N PHE A 105 33.03 7.59 -7.54
CA PHE A 105 32.70 8.30 -6.29
C PHE A 105 31.31 7.89 -5.81
N GLY A 106 31.27 6.84 -4.98
CA GLY A 106 30.07 6.30 -4.36
C GLY A 106 29.93 4.78 -4.47
N CYS A 107 30.67 4.11 -5.36
CA CYS A 107 30.58 2.65 -5.49
C CYS A 107 31.09 1.90 -4.25
N MET A 108 31.95 2.55 -3.45
CA MET A 108 32.42 2.04 -2.16
C MET A 108 31.61 2.54 -0.95
N LYS A 109 30.53 3.30 -1.17
CA LYS A 109 29.67 3.72 -0.05
C LYS A 109 28.94 2.49 0.50
N GLY A 110 29.25 2.09 1.73
CA GLY A 110 28.65 0.93 2.39
C GLY A 110 29.51 -0.34 2.37
N THR A 111 30.71 -0.30 1.78
CA THR A 111 31.68 -1.40 1.94
C THR A 111 32.51 -1.19 3.21
N ILE A 112 32.71 -2.25 4.00
CA ILE A 112 33.65 -2.23 5.12
C ILE A 112 35.00 -2.80 4.64
N THR A 113 36.12 -2.24 5.11
CA THR A 113 37.44 -2.83 4.86
C THR A 113 37.74 -3.84 5.95
N VAL A 114 37.87 -5.11 5.56
CA VAL A 114 38.35 -6.19 6.44
C VAL A 114 39.86 -6.30 6.22
N MET A 115 40.66 -6.33 7.29
CA MET A 115 42.10 -6.54 7.16
C MET A 115 42.37 -7.97 6.66
N PRO A 116 43.42 -8.19 5.84
CA PRO A 116 43.66 -9.48 5.17
C PRO A 116 43.86 -10.67 6.13
N ASP A 117 44.20 -10.41 7.39
CA ASP A 117 44.41 -11.41 8.44
C ASP A 117 43.26 -11.48 9.48
N VAL A 118 42.10 -10.85 9.19
CA VAL A 118 40.92 -10.95 10.07
C VAL A 118 40.04 -12.10 9.62
N ASP A 119 40.08 -13.19 10.39
CA ASP A 119 39.17 -14.31 10.22
C ASP A 119 37.80 -13.96 10.78
N LEU A 120 36.80 -13.87 9.90
CA LEU A 120 35.40 -13.60 10.24
C LEU A 120 34.58 -14.87 10.48
N THR A 121 35.20 -16.05 10.37
CA THR A 121 34.56 -17.35 10.56
C THR A 121 34.69 -17.86 11.99
N GLU A 122 35.58 -17.26 12.79
CA GLU A 122 35.62 -17.51 14.22
C GLU A 122 34.37 -16.94 14.89
N PRO A 123 33.77 -17.66 15.87
CA PRO A 123 32.68 -17.10 16.65
C PRO A 123 33.18 -15.82 17.30
N MET A 124 32.44 -14.73 17.12
CA MET A 124 32.77 -13.48 17.77
C MET A 124 32.63 -13.67 19.28
N ASP A 125 33.74 -13.90 19.97
CA ASP A 125 33.82 -13.94 21.44
C ASP A 125 33.64 -12.52 21.98
N PHE A 126 32.39 -12.08 22.03
CA PHE A 126 32.03 -10.85 22.69
C PHE A 126 31.63 -11.11 24.14
N GLU A 127 32.23 -10.36 25.07
CA GLU A 127 31.91 -10.45 26.51
C GLU A 127 30.43 -10.19 26.88
N TRP A 128 29.61 -9.66 25.96
CA TRP A 128 28.18 -9.46 26.19
C TRP A 128 27.33 -10.72 25.97
N GLY A 129 27.81 -11.73 25.23
CA GLY A 129 27.09 -12.98 25.00
C GLY A 129 26.97 -13.83 26.29
N GLU A 130 28.02 -13.83 27.09
CA GLU A 130 28.09 -14.53 28.40
C GLU A 130 27.13 -13.92 29.43
N LYS A 131 27.00 -12.58 29.47
CA LYS A 131 26.14 -11.89 30.45
C LYS A 131 24.65 -12.02 30.20
N LEU A 132 24.21 -12.26 28.96
CA LEU A 132 22.79 -12.20 28.61
C LEU A 132 22.05 -13.52 28.86
N TYR A 133 22.77 -14.65 28.92
CA TYR A 133 22.18 -15.99 28.98
C TYR A 133 22.62 -16.84 30.18
N ASN A 134 23.46 -16.31 31.08
CA ASN A 134 24.03 -17.05 32.20
C ASN A 134 23.81 -16.39 33.58
N GLU A 135 22.80 -15.52 33.72
CA GLU A 135 22.27 -15.08 35.03
C GLU A 135 21.08 -15.93 35.49
#